data_AF-A0AAD7MF29-F1
#
_entry.id   AF-A0AAD7MF29-F1
#
_cell.length_a   1.000
_cell.length_b   1.000
_cell.length_c   1.000
_cell.angle_alpha   90.00
_cell.angle_beta   90.00
_cell.angle_gamma   90.00
#
_symmetry.space_group_name_H-M   'P 1'
#
loop_
_entity.id
_entity.type
_entity.pdbx_description
1 polymer ?
#
loop_
_entity_poly.entity_id
_entity_poly.type
_entity_poly.pdbx_seq_one_letter_code
_entity_poly.pdbx_strand_id
1 'polypeptide(L)'
;MAPTEYAKKLFKVTQETVTAAGGITAWEQLPDAERQARHKAAFTEFVRAVGQEAFDKLSPEEKQNVDLFIWGSCCMHKHLNVFKGAVLSMQQWWAENGLPGPLKMYNRDNAAAVTLGEGTAAATRAEDRTIGGAIKVAGLAGAIFRHKDRKRGQQDTLRYFWDHETGLNLCFPDTSNTRFQLHAGACEIIVVDMELLLQFLIYVRKNKASRALNHMELNVQRGLSCWSTRHEFVVIALLNQNVDVPYMLEVRGPLRAQDNLLKLGPLHQNVQEHLKKIAANPKLVTGSDTTPETASLNGRMWEKPEVVYAALARISEWKLEHVDALVVRYCKGALDTWPCFSAEWAEDGPISKLSPEDIERAWLEVTNDGNESELGITRGSSHSAPHMSLAYHNALRMYKANKTSAYLPTLSAEDRQAIRAQVRLDDGSGANREQKHAQIKYMKEVVDNNKRRDNERKERVEKTKQVLANTTAIASPHTGGTMQSAGPADTWQMAGR
;
A
#
# COMPACT_ATOMS: atom_id res chain seq x y z
N MET A 1 5.56 -8.49 -45.55
CA MET A 1 4.52 -9.32 -46.18
C MET A 1 3.52 -8.38 -46.83
N ALA A 2 3.10 -8.62 -48.08
CA ALA A 2 2.22 -7.68 -48.79
C ALA A 2 0.77 -7.76 -48.24
N PRO A 3 -0.01 -6.65 -48.26
CA PRO A 3 -1.41 -6.65 -47.80
C PRO A 3 -2.29 -7.76 -48.41
N THR A 4 -1.99 -8.15 -49.65
CA THR A 4 -2.65 -9.21 -50.40
C THR A 4 -2.40 -10.62 -49.84
N GLU A 5 -1.28 -10.89 -49.17
CA GLU A 5 -1.03 -12.18 -48.52
C GLU A 5 -1.79 -12.32 -47.21
N TYR A 6 -1.90 -11.24 -46.43
CA TYR A 6 -2.71 -11.23 -45.20
C TYR A 6 -4.18 -11.49 -45.49
N ALA A 7 -4.73 -10.89 -46.55
CA ALA A 7 -6.10 -11.11 -46.96
C ALA A 7 -6.37 -12.58 -47.34
N LYS A 8 -5.44 -13.24 -48.03
CA LYS A 8 -5.54 -14.66 -48.39
C LYS A 8 -5.51 -15.57 -47.17
N LYS A 9 -4.59 -15.34 -46.23
CA LYS A 9 -4.53 -16.12 -44.98
C LYS A 9 -5.77 -15.90 -44.12
N LEU A 10 -6.25 -14.66 -43.99
CA LEU A 10 -7.46 -14.33 -43.24
C LEU A 10 -8.73 -14.98 -43.83
N PHE A 11 -8.83 -15.01 -45.17
CA PHE A 11 -9.91 -15.69 -45.87
C PHE A 11 -9.90 -17.20 -45.59
N LYS A 12 -8.71 -17.82 -45.63
CA LYS A 12 -8.55 -19.25 -45.32
C LYS A 12 -8.96 -19.57 -43.87
N VAL A 13 -8.52 -18.78 -42.90
CA VAL A 13 -8.91 -18.95 -41.48
C VAL A 13 -10.42 -18.79 -41.29
N THR A 14 -11.05 -17.85 -42.00
CA THR A 14 -12.50 -17.67 -42.01
C THR A 14 -13.21 -18.91 -42.57
N GLN A 15 -12.72 -19.44 -43.69
CA GLN A 15 -13.27 -20.63 -44.32
C GLN A 15 -13.13 -21.88 -43.45
N GLU A 16 -12.00 -22.05 -42.77
CA GLU A 16 -11.76 -23.13 -41.81
C GLU A 16 -12.69 -23.02 -40.60
N THR A 17 -12.92 -21.81 -40.10
CA THR A 17 -13.85 -21.55 -38.98
C THR A 17 -15.29 -21.94 -39.33
N VAL A 18 -15.73 -21.58 -40.55
CA VAL A 18 -17.04 -21.96 -41.08
C VAL A 18 -17.13 -23.48 -41.30
N THR A 19 -16.07 -24.10 -41.79
CA THR A 19 -16.00 -25.55 -42.01
C THR A 19 -16.07 -26.31 -40.68
N ALA A 20 -15.33 -25.86 -39.66
CA ALA A 20 -15.33 -26.43 -38.31
C ALA A 20 -16.69 -26.30 -37.60
N ALA A 21 -17.54 -25.37 -38.02
CA ALA A 21 -18.92 -25.27 -37.55
C ALA A 21 -19.90 -26.21 -38.27
N GLY A 22 -19.43 -27.05 -39.22
CA GLY A 22 -20.26 -27.94 -40.02
C GLY A 22 -20.61 -27.40 -41.40
N GLY A 23 -19.90 -26.36 -41.88
CA GLY A 23 -20.14 -25.72 -43.17
C GLY A 23 -21.06 -24.49 -43.08
N ILE A 24 -21.28 -23.82 -44.22
CA ILE A 24 -21.96 -22.52 -44.26
C ILE A 24 -23.39 -22.57 -43.73
N THR A 25 -24.13 -23.65 -43.98
CA THR A 25 -25.52 -23.80 -43.52
C THR A 25 -25.60 -23.93 -42.00
N ALA A 26 -24.71 -24.72 -41.38
CA ALA A 26 -24.65 -24.84 -39.93
C ALA A 26 -24.14 -23.53 -39.29
N TRP A 27 -23.19 -22.86 -39.94
CA TRP A 27 -22.70 -21.54 -39.52
C TRP A 27 -23.78 -20.46 -39.53
N GLU A 28 -24.63 -20.42 -40.57
CA GLU A 28 -25.73 -19.45 -40.68
C GLU A 28 -26.84 -19.69 -39.63
N GLN A 29 -26.95 -20.91 -39.11
CA GLN A 29 -27.88 -21.27 -38.04
C GLN A 29 -27.35 -20.97 -36.64
N LEU A 30 -26.05 -20.69 -36.48
CA LEU A 30 -25.50 -20.28 -35.19
C LEU A 30 -26.03 -18.90 -34.76
N PRO A 31 -26.30 -18.69 -33.46
CA PRO A 31 -26.59 -17.37 -32.93
C PRO A 31 -25.48 -16.37 -33.26
N ASP A 32 -25.84 -15.10 -33.50
CA ASP A 32 -24.87 -14.04 -33.83
C ASP A 32 -23.73 -13.92 -32.81
N ALA A 33 -24.05 -14.04 -31.52
CA ALA A 33 -23.06 -14.00 -30.46
C ALA A 33 -22.03 -15.14 -30.57
N GLU A 34 -22.47 -16.33 -30.99
CA GLU A 34 -21.59 -17.49 -31.15
C GLU A 34 -20.73 -17.37 -32.40
N ARG A 35 -21.29 -16.87 -33.51
CA ARG A 35 -20.52 -16.54 -34.72
C ARG A 35 -19.42 -15.51 -34.43
N GLN A 36 -19.77 -14.44 -33.73
CA GLN A 36 -18.81 -13.40 -33.33
C GLN A 36 -17.71 -13.97 -32.43
N ALA A 37 -18.06 -14.82 -31.46
CA ALA A 37 -17.09 -15.44 -30.57
C ALA A 37 -16.11 -16.35 -31.34
N ARG A 38 -16.62 -17.20 -32.23
CA ARG A 38 -15.82 -18.11 -33.07
C ARG A 38 -14.92 -17.33 -34.03
N HIS A 39 -15.43 -16.30 -34.69
CA HIS A 39 -14.61 -15.41 -35.52
C HIS A 39 -13.53 -14.69 -34.73
N LYS A 40 -13.86 -14.15 -33.55
CA LYS A 40 -12.89 -13.45 -32.70
C LYS A 40 -11.78 -14.40 -32.24
N ALA A 41 -12.12 -15.64 -31.88
CA ALA A 41 -11.14 -16.65 -31.51
C ALA A 41 -10.21 -17.00 -32.68
N ALA A 42 -10.78 -17.30 -33.84
CA ALA A 42 -10.01 -17.61 -35.05
C ALA A 42 -9.13 -16.44 -35.50
N PHE A 43 -9.63 -15.21 -35.44
CA PHE A 43 -8.86 -14.01 -35.73
C PHE A 43 -7.71 -13.81 -34.74
N THR A 44 -7.95 -14.05 -33.44
CA THR A 44 -6.89 -13.97 -32.41
C THR A 44 -5.77 -14.97 -32.71
N GLU A 45 -6.12 -16.19 -33.08
CA GLU A 45 -5.13 -17.23 -33.41
C GLU A 45 -4.37 -16.90 -34.70
N PHE A 46 -5.05 -16.38 -35.72
CA PHE A 46 -4.42 -15.86 -36.92
C PHE A 46 -3.40 -14.75 -36.61
N VAL A 47 -3.78 -13.77 -35.78
CA VAL A 47 -2.88 -12.68 -35.37
C VAL A 47 -1.66 -13.23 -34.63
N ARG A 48 -1.83 -14.22 -33.73
CA ARG A 48 -0.70 -14.88 -33.07
C ARG A 48 0.21 -15.60 -34.05
N ALA A 49 -0.34 -16.38 -34.98
CA ALA A 49 0.44 -17.13 -35.97
C ALA A 49 1.26 -16.17 -36.87
N VAL A 50 0.63 -15.09 -37.33
CA VAL A 50 1.32 -14.02 -38.07
C VAL A 50 2.42 -13.38 -37.23
N GLY A 51 2.12 -13.05 -35.97
CA GLY A 51 3.08 -12.47 -35.05
C GLY A 51 4.27 -13.39 -34.81
N GLN A 52 4.02 -14.69 -34.60
CA GLN A 52 5.05 -15.71 -34.42
C GLN A 52 5.90 -15.87 -35.68
N GLU A 53 5.30 -15.96 -36.87
CA GLU A 53 6.05 -16.02 -38.13
C GLU A 53 6.93 -14.78 -38.36
N ALA A 54 6.47 -13.60 -37.94
CA ALA A 54 7.24 -12.37 -38.02
C ALA A 54 8.37 -12.35 -36.99
N PHE A 55 8.07 -12.77 -35.75
CA PHE A 55 9.02 -12.90 -34.67
C PHE A 55 10.13 -13.89 -35.00
N ASP A 56 9.79 -15.06 -35.57
CA ASP A 56 10.75 -16.11 -35.89
C ASP A 56 11.81 -15.67 -36.92
N LYS A 57 11.48 -14.68 -37.76
CA LYS A 57 12.37 -14.08 -38.77
C LYS A 57 13.34 -13.04 -38.20
N LEU A 58 13.08 -12.55 -36.99
CA LEU A 58 13.96 -11.61 -36.31
C LEU A 58 15.30 -12.28 -35.96
N SER A 59 16.37 -11.48 -35.96
CA SER A 59 17.66 -11.90 -35.42
C SER A 59 17.55 -12.22 -33.91
N PRO A 60 18.50 -12.98 -33.33
CA PRO A 60 18.50 -13.24 -31.89
C PRO A 60 18.43 -11.97 -31.03
N GLU A 61 19.11 -10.90 -31.46
CA GLU A 61 19.11 -9.60 -30.78
C GLU A 61 17.75 -8.89 -30.85
N GLU A 62 17.11 -8.89 -32.01
CA GLU A 62 15.77 -8.32 -32.18
C GLU A 62 14.70 -9.12 -31.41
N LYS A 63 14.82 -10.45 -31.37
CA LYS A 63 13.95 -11.30 -30.54
C LYS A 63 14.09 -10.97 -29.07
N GLN A 64 15.33 -10.87 -28.59
CA GLN A 64 15.63 -10.49 -27.21
C GLN A 64 15.03 -9.12 -26.86
N ASN A 65 15.10 -8.16 -27.77
CA ASN A 65 14.50 -6.83 -27.59
C ASN A 65 12.96 -6.88 -27.53
N VAL A 66 12.32 -7.63 -28.43
CA VAL A 66 10.85 -7.79 -28.43
C VAL A 66 10.35 -8.51 -27.17
N ASP A 67 11.09 -9.52 -26.70
CA ASP A 67 10.77 -10.27 -25.48
C ASP A 67 11.19 -9.55 -24.19
N LEU A 68 11.87 -8.40 -24.30
CA LEU A 68 12.36 -7.69 -23.14
C LEU A 68 11.19 -7.08 -22.35
N PHE A 69 10.83 -7.75 -21.26
CA PHE A 69 9.83 -7.27 -20.32
C PHE A 69 10.44 -7.14 -18.92
N ILE A 70 10.55 -5.91 -18.45
CA ILE A 70 11.10 -5.59 -17.13
C ILE A 70 9.99 -4.99 -16.28
N TRP A 71 9.86 -5.50 -15.05
CA TRP A 71 9.07 -4.83 -14.03
C TRP A 71 10.00 -4.10 -13.07
N GLY A 72 9.47 -3.09 -12.41
CA GLY A 72 10.05 -2.51 -11.21
C GLY A 72 8.92 -1.93 -10.36
N SER A 73 8.97 -2.12 -9.04
CA SER A 73 7.94 -1.56 -8.15
C SER A 73 8.41 -0.28 -7.47
N CYS A 74 7.46 0.58 -7.08
CA CYS A 74 7.75 1.84 -6.38
C CYS A 74 8.59 1.62 -5.12
N CYS A 75 9.72 2.32 -5.01
CA CYS A 75 10.63 2.24 -3.86
C CYS A 75 9.99 2.65 -2.53
N MET A 76 8.95 3.50 -2.55
CA MET A 76 8.22 3.91 -1.35
C MET A 76 7.40 2.77 -0.75
N HIS A 77 6.77 1.97 -1.61
CA HIS A 77 6.00 0.80 -1.18
C HIS A 77 6.91 -0.32 -0.69
N LYS A 78 8.07 -0.52 -1.33
CA LYS A 78 9.10 -1.47 -0.87
C LYS A 78 9.52 -1.13 0.56
N HIS A 79 9.94 0.12 0.78
CA HIS A 79 10.31 0.61 2.09
C HIS A 79 9.19 0.48 3.13
N LEU A 80 7.97 0.89 2.79
CA LEU A 80 6.82 0.80 3.70
C LEU A 80 6.53 -0.64 4.12
N ASN A 81 6.63 -1.60 3.20
CA ASN A 81 6.41 -3.01 3.51
C ASN A 81 7.53 -3.60 4.37
N VAL A 82 8.79 -3.21 4.11
CA VAL A 82 9.93 -3.57 4.96
C VAL A 82 9.76 -3.01 6.36
N PHE A 83 9.40 -1.73 6.50
CA PHE A 83 9.10 -1.10 7.77
C PHE A 83 8.01 -1.88 8.53
N LYS A 84 6.95 -2.31 7.84
CA LYS A 84 5.89 -3.12 8.42
C LYS A 84 6.41 -4.48 8.93
N GLY A 85 7.26 -5.16 8.17
CA GLY A 85 7.90 -6.41 8.59
C GLY A 85 8.81 -6.24 9.81
N ALA A 86 9.59 -5.16 9.83
CA ALA A 86 10.46 -4.78 10.95
C ALA A 86 9.67 -4.55 12.24
N VAL A 87 8.58 -3.77 12.16
CA VAL A 87 7.68 -3.52 13.30
C VAL A 87 7.02 -4.81 13.77
N LEU A 88 6.55 -5.67 12.85
CA LEU A 88 5.89 -6.92 13.22
C LEU A 88 6.83 -7.84 13.99
N SER A 89 8.07 -8.00 13.53
CA SER A 89 9.11 -8.78 14.22
C SER A 89 9.40 -8.21 15.62
N MET A 90 9.51 -6.89 15.74
CA MET A 90 9.70 -6.22 17.03
C MET A 90 8.52 -6.47 17.99
N GLN A 91 7.27 -6.44 17.50
CA GLN A 91 6.08 -6.72 18.30
C GLN A 91 6.01 -8.18 18.78
N GLN A 92 6.46 -9.13 17.95
CA GLN A 92 6.49 -10.55 18.29
C GLN A 92 7.52 -10.87 19.37
N TRP A 93 8.64 -10.13 19.41
CA TRP A 93 9.74 -10.33 20.35
C TRP A 93 9.30 -10.39 21.81
N TRP A 94 8.35 -9.54 22.22
CA TRP A 94 7.85 -9.51 23.60
C TRP A 94 7.31 -10.87 24.05
N ALA A 95 6.44 -11.47 23.23
CA ALA A 95 5.84 -12.77 23.52
C ALA A 95 6.87 -13.90 23.43
N GLU A 96 7.76 -13.87 22.44
CA GLU A 96 8.85 -14.85 22.28
C GLU A 96 9.78 -14.92 23.49
N ASN A 97 9.94 -13.80 24.21
CA ASN A 97 10.83 -13.70 25.37
C ASN A 97 10.08 -13.74 26.70
N GLY A 98 8.77 -14.05 26.69
CA GLY A 98 7.96 -14.15 27.91
C GLY A 98 7.82 -12.82 28.67
N LEU A 99 7.98 -11.68 27.99
CA LEU A 99 7.89 -10.35 28.58
C LEU A 99 6.54 -9.70 28.28
N PRO A 100 6.02 -8.84 29.19
CA PRO A 100 4.80 -8.09 28.94
C PRO A 100 4.93 -7.20 27.70
N GLY A 101 4.15 -7.50 26.66
CA GLY A 101 4.10 -6.70 25.45
C GLY A 101 3.37 -5.37 25.64
N PRO A 102 3.31 -4.54 24.57
CA PRO A 102 2.57 -3.29 24.58
C PRO A 102 1.10 -3.45 24.96
N LEU A 103 0.58 -2.47 25.70
CA LEU A 103 -0.83 -2.46 26.10
C LEU A 103 -1.76 -2.50 24.89
N LYS A 104 -2.70 -3.45 24.88
CA LYS A 104 -3.77 -3.53 23.88
C LYS A 104 -4.71 -2.32 23.99
N MET A 105 -4.97 -1.68 22.85
CA MET A 105 -5.74 -0.42 22.78
C MET A 105 -7.15 -0.67 22.26
N TYR A 106 -8.00 -1.20 23.14
CA TYR A 106 -9.38 -1.53 22.82
C TYR A 106 -10.15 -0.27 22.41
N ASN A 107 -10.90 -0.37 21.31
CA ASN A 107 -11.97 0.60 21.06
C ASN A 107 -13.10 0.38 22.09
N ARG A 108 -14.07 1.29 22.14
CA ARG A 108 -15.17 1.24 23.13
C ARG A 108 -15.91 -0.10 23.11
N ASP A 109 -16.22 -0.63 21.93
CA ASP A 109 -17.02 -1.83 21.78
C ASP A 109 -16.22 -3.08 22.15
N ASN A 110 -14.96 -3.17 21.73
CA ASN A 110 -14.06 -4.25 22.10
C ASN A 110 -13.78 -4.25 23.61
N ALA A 111 -13.63 -3.06 24.22
CA ALA A 111 -13.46 -2.94 25.66
C ALA A 111 -14.69 -3.46 26.41
N ALA A 112 -15.89 -3.11 25.95
CA ALA A 112 -17.13 -3.62 26.49
C ALA A 112 -17.27 -5.13 26.28
N ALA A 113 -16.91 -5.65 25.11
CA ALA A 113 -16.97 -7.08 24.80
C ALA A 113 -16.06 -7.91 25.71
N VAL A 114 -14.82 -7.46 25.95
CA VAL A 114 -13.88 -8.16 26.84
C VAL A 114 -14.31 -8.04 28.30
N THR A 115 -14.76 -6.87 28.75
CA THR A 115 -15.08 -6.63 30.17
C THR A 115 -16.41 -7.25 30.58
N LEU A 116 -17.43 -7.23 29.69
CA LEU A 116 -18.79 -7.65 30.02
C LEU A 116 -19.15 -9.04 29.46
N GLY A 117 -18.33 -9.57 28.54
CA GLY A 117 -18.59 -10.79 27.79
C GLY A 117 -17.45 -11.80 27.88
N GLU A 118 -16.78 -11.90 29.03
CA GLU A 118 -15.70 -12.86 29.24
C GLU A 118 -16.14 -14.29 28.87
N GLY A 119 -15.26 -15.04 28.22
CA GLY A 119 -15.55 -16.40 27.71
C GLY A 119 -16.44 -16.45 26.47
N THR A 120 -16.91 -15.32 25.93
CA THR A 120 -17.69 -15.30 24.69
C THR A 120 -16.79 -15.26 23.43
N ALA A 121 -17.34 -15.69 22.30
CA ALA A 121 -16.71 -15.51 20.99
C ALA A 121 -16.46 -14.03 20.65
N ALA A 122 -17.28 -13.12 21.18
CA ALA A 122 -17.11 -11.68 20.98
C ALA A 122 -15.90 -11.15 21.77
N ALA A 123 -15.70 -11.57 23.02
CA ALA A 123 -14.51 -11.23 23.80
C ALA A 123 -13.23 -11.80 23.16
N THR A 124 -13.27 -13.08 22.74
CA THR A 124 -12.12 -13.71 22.06
C THR A 124 -11.75 -12.94 20.79
N ARG A 125 -12.74 -12.63 19.93
CA ARG A 125 -12.51 -11.83 18.73
C ARG A 125 -12.00 -10.41 19.04
N ALA A 126 -12.49 -9.79 20.10
CA ALA A 126 -12.03 -8.48 20.54
C ALA A 126 -10.57 -8.53 21.01
N GLU A 127 -10.19 -9.61 21.70
CA GLU A 127 -8.82 -9.87 22.14
C GLU A 127 -7.86 -10.08 20.97
N ASP A 128 -8.27 -10.88 19.98
CA ASP A 128 -7.45 -11.21 18.80
C ASP A 128 -7.25 -10.01 17.87
N ARG A 129 -8.27 -9.16 17.73
CA ARG A 129 -8.24 -8.01 16.80
C ARG A 129 -7.63 -6.76 17.40
N THR A 130 -7.54 -6.67 18.72
CA THR A 130 -7.03 -5.46 19.38
C THR A 130 -5.51 -5.54 19.46
N ILE A 131 -4.87 -4.55 18.83
CA ILE A 131 -3.42 -4.39 18.84
C ILE A 131 -2.98 -3.25 19.77
N GLY A 132 -1.73 -3.30 20.20
CA GLY A 132 -1.03 -2.25 20.95
C GLY A 132 0.19 -1.73 20.19
N GLY A 133 1.11 -1.11 20.91
CA GLY A 133 2.43 -0.74 20.39
C GLY A 133 2.52 0.65 19.77
N ALA A 134 3.74 1.05 19.45
CA ALA A 134 4.08 2.41 19.04
C ALA A 134 3.31 2.85 17.79
N ILE A 135 3.21 2.00 16.77
CA ILE A 135 2.47 2.32 15.54
C ILE A 135 0.98 2.54 15.82
N LYS A 136 0.38 1.74 16.71
CA LYS A 136 -1.01 1.92 17.08
C LYS A 136 -1.23 3.25 17.82
N VAL A 137 -0.34 3.60 18.75
CA VAL A 137 -0.40 4.90 19.44
C VAL A 137 -0.19 6.04 18.45
N ALA A 138 0.82 5.98 17.59
CA ALA A 138 1.10 7.00 16.57
C ALA A 138 -0.11 7.21 15.64
N GLY A 139 -0.78 6.12 15.24
CA GLY A 139 -2.02 6.16 14.48
C GLY A 139 -3.15 6.87 15.23
N LEU A 140 -3.39 6.51 16.49
CA LEU A 140 -4.41 7.15 17.33
C LEU A 140 -4.07 8.62 17.62
N ALA A 141 -2.79 8.91 17.88
CA ALA A 141 -2.29 10.25 18.14
C ALA A 141 -2.52 11.14 16.92
N GLY A 142 -2.17 10.72 15.71
CA GLY A 142 -2.48 11.51 14.50
C GLY A 142 -3.98 11.67 14.27
N ALA A 143 -4.79 10.64 14.53
CA ALA A 143 -6.24 10.74 14.44
C ALA A 143 -6.87 11.73 15.46
N ILE A 144 -6.16 12.08 16.53
CA ILE A 144 -6.60 13.08 17.52
C ILE A 144 -5.96 14.43 17.22
N PHE A 145 -4.64 14.47 17.08
CA PHE A 145 -3.80 15.67 17.01
C PHE A 145 -3.72 16.29 15.61
N ARG A 146 -4.17 15.59 14.56
CA ARG A 146 -4.16 16.06 13.16
C ARG A 146 -5.55 15.93 12.51
N HIS A 147 -6.61 16.03 13.31
CA HIS A 147 -7.99 15.92 12.85
C HIS A 147 -8.69 17.29 12.79
N LYS A 148 -9.24 17.61 11.61
CA LYS A 148 -9.84 18.93 11.30
C LYS A 148 -11.13 19.24 12.06
N ASP A 149 -11.94 18.23 12.38
CA ASP A 149 -13.18 18.42 13.16
C ASP A 149 -12.85 18.61 14.64
N ARG A 150 -13.11 19.81 15.17
CA ARG A 150 -12.91 20.19 16.57
C ARG A 150 -13.75 19.37 17.57
N LYS A 151 -14.82 18.70 17.13
CA LYS A 151 -15.60 17.81 18.01
C LYS A 151 -14.92 16.46 18.23
N ARG A 152 -14.12 16.02 17.26
CA ARG A 152 -13.49 14.69 17.24
C ARG A 152 -11.99 14.74 17.49
N GLY A 153 -11.36 15.84 17.10
CA GLY A 153 -9.92 16.09 17.16
C GLY A 153 -9.54 17.23 18.09
N GLN A 154 -8.24 17.31 18.33
CA GLN A 154 -7.58 18.29 19.17
C GLN A 154 -6.54 19.10 18.39
N GLN A 155 -6.57 19.12 17.06
CA GLN A 155 -5.50 19.70 16.24
C GLN A 155 -5.20 21.15 16.57
N ASP A 156 -6.18 22.05 16.47
CA ASP A 156 -5.94 23.48 16.75
C ASP A 156 -5.66 23.72 18.23
N THR A 157 -6.32 22.99 19.13
CA THR A 157 -6.09 23.08 20.57
C THR A 157 -4.67 22.66 20.94
N LEU A 158 -4.14 21.60 20.32
CA LEU A 158 -2.75 21.19 20.47
C LEU A 158 -1.81 22.27 19.96
N ARG A 159 -2.07 22.84 18.77
CA ARG A 159 -1.23 23.90 18.19
C ARG A 159 -1.14 25.12 19.09
N TYR A 160 -2.26 25.57 19.65
CA TYR A 160 -2.28 26.72 20.56
C TYR A 160 -1.61 26.42 21.89
N PHE A 161 -1.83 25.23 22.45
CA PHE A 161 -1.14 24.78 23.64
C PHE A 161 0.38 24.74 23.41
N TRP A 162 0.81 24.17 22.29
CA TRP A 162 2.23 24.07 21.94
C TRP A 162 2.90 25.43 21.76
N ASP A 163 2.24 26.33 21.02
CA ASP A 163 2.73 27.69 20.80
C ASP A 163 2.84 28.45 22.12
N HIS A 164 1.88 28.27 23.03
CA HIS A 164 1.93 28.87 24.36
C HIS A 164 3.09 28.32 25.21
N GLU A 165 3.33 27.01 25.21
CA GLU A 165 4.35 26.39 26.08
C GLU A 165 5.78 26.49 25.51
N THR A 166 5.94 26.49 24.19
CA THR A 166 7.27 26.42 23.55
C THR A 166 7.56 27.57 22.59
N GLY A 167 6.58 28.41 22.25
CA GLY A 167 6.71 29.44 21.21
C GLY A 167 6.82 28.89 19.79
N LEU A 168 6.50 27.59 19.58
CA LEU A 168 6.62 26.93 18.28
C LEU A 168 5.29 26.31 17.86
N ASN A 169 5.03 26.31 16.55
CA ASN A 169 3.84 25.67 15.99
C ASN A 169 4.10 24.20 15.66
N LEU A 170 3.54 23.29 16.46
CA LEU A 170 3.63 21.86 16.17
C LEU A 170 2.63 21.44 15.09
N CYS A 171 3.11 20.70 14.08
CA CYS A 171 2.25 20.08 13.07
C CYS A 171 2.34 18.54 13.15
N PHE A 172 1.55 17.93 14.05
CA PHE A 172 1.62 16.48 14.31
C PHE A 172 1.35 15.64 13.04
N PRO A 173 2.09 14.55 12.73
CA PRO A 173 1.99 13.86 11.45
C PRO A 173 0.60 13.28 11.15
N ASP A 174 0.22 13.34 9.88
CA ASP A 174 -1.12 12.98 9.39
C ASP A 174 -1.30 11.48 9.14
N THR A 175 -1.13 10.68 10.20
CA THR A 175 -1.12 9.21 10.12
C THR A 175 -2.42 8.61 9.57
N SER A 176 -3.52 9.37 9.54
CA SER A 176 -4.81 8.95 8.99
C SER A 176 -4.88 8.97 7.46
N ASN A 177 -4.03 9.76 6.79
CA ASN A 177 -3.98 9.86 5.33
C ASN A 177 -2.86 9.01 4.70
N THR A 178 -2.32 8.04 5.45
CA THR A 178 -1.44 6.96 4.97
C THR A 178 -0.26 7.39 4.10
N ARG A 179 0.32 8.59 4.30
CA ARG A 179 1.57 8.94 3.61
C ARG A 179 2.73 8.14 4.19
N PHE A 180 3.73 7.86 3.36
CA PHE A 180 4.94 7.16 3.74
C PHE A 180 5.63 7.82 4.94
N GLN A 181 6.21 7.00 5.83
CA GLN A 181 6.95 7.41 7.04
C GLN A 181 6.17 8.22 8.09
N LEU A 182 4.88 8.54 7.92
CA LEU A 182 4.17 9.38 8.89
C LEU A 182 4.05 8.75 10.28
N HIS A 183 3.96 7.42 10.36
CA HIS A 183 3.92 6.73 11.65
C HIS A 183 5.28 6.80 12.35
N ALA A 184 6.38 6.65 11.60
CA ALA A 184 7.72 6.80 12.14
C ALA A 184 7.98 8.25 12.57
N GLY A 185 7.65 9.24 11.73
CA GLY A 185 7.73 10.66 12.09
C GLY A 185 6.84 11.04 13.29
N ALA A 186 5.71 10.36 13.50
CA ALA A 186 4.91 10.56 14.71
C ALA A 186 5.61 9.98 15.94
N CYS A 187 6.33 8.86 15.81
CA CYS A 187 7.17 8.33 16.87
C CYS A 187 8.30 9.31 17.23
N GLU A 188 8.91 9.99 16.25
CA GLU A 188 9.94 11.02 16.51
C GLU A 188 9.42 12.14 17.41
N ILE A 189 8.29 12.75 17.04
CA ILE A 189 7.68 13.82 17.84
C ILE A 189 7.28 13.31 19.23
N ILE A 190 6.77 12.08 19.31
CA ILE A 190 6.43 11.48 20.60
C ILE A 190 7.68 11.28 21.47
N VAL A 191 8.81 10.86 20.90
CA VAL A 191 10.05 10.65 21.67
C VAL A 191 10.62 11.98 22.17
N VAL A 192 10.61 13.03 21.33
CA VAL A 192 11.13 14.35 21.71
C VAL A 192 10.25 15.01 22.77
N ASP A 193 8.92 14.95 22.61
CA ASP A 193 7.99 15.81 23.34
C ASP A 193 6.93 15.03 24.15
N MET A 194 7.23 13.79 24.56
CA MET A 194 6.26 12.91 25.25
C MET A 194 5.60 13.58 26.46
N GLU A 195 6.40 14.25 27.28
CA GLU A 195 5.98 14.89 28.53
C GLU A 195 4.99 16.02 28.23
N LEU A 196 5.27 16.83 27.20
CA LEU A 196 4.39 17.92 26.78
C LEU A 196 3.08 17.38 26.20
N LEU A 197 3.12 16.28 25.44
CA LEU A 197 1.93 15.58 24.96
C LEU A 197 1.08 15.00 26.11
N LEU A 198 1.72 14.46 27.16
CA LEU A 198 1.03 13.99 28.36
C LEU A 198 0.40 15.14 29.14
N GLN A 199 1.11 16.26 29.30
CA GLN A 199 0.57 17.48 29.90
C GLN A 199 -0.61 18.03 29.11
N PHE A 200 -0.51 18.02 27.78
CA PHE A 200 -1.60 18.40 26.89
C PHE A 200 -2.85 17.54 27.11
N LEU A 201 -2.71 16.21 27.19
CA LEU A 201 -3.84 15.32 27.48
C LEU A 201 -4.45 15.58 28.87
N ILE A 202 -3.64 15.94 29.86
CA ILE A 202 -4.13 16.39 31.17
C ILE A 202 -4.91 17.70 31.04
N TYR A 203 -4.43 18.66 30.26
CA TYR A 203 -5.12 19.91 29.96
C TYR A 203 -6.46 19.66 29.26
N VAL A 204 -6.50 18.81 28.24
CA VAL A 204 -7.73 18.42 27.53
C VAL A 204 -8.73 17.79 28.50
N ARG A 205 -8.30 16.84 29.32
CA ARG A 205 -9.13 16.20 30.35
C ARG A 205 -9.73 17.25 31.29
N LYS A 206 -8.89 18.16 31.79
CA LYS A 206 -9.31 19.22 32.71
C LYS A 206 -10.29 20.20 32.06
N ASN A 207 -10.25 20.45 30.76
CA ASN A 207 -11.16 21.39 30.09
C ASN A 207 -12.51 20.80 29.70
N LYS A 208 -12.63 19.48 29.58
CA LYS A 208 -13.91 18.83 29.25
C LYS A 208 -14.92 18.95 30.38
N ALA A 209 -16.20 19.12 30.04
CA ALA A 209 -17.29 19.17 31.02
C ALA A 209 -17.36 17.89 31.89
N SER A 210 -17.10 16.72 31.28
CA SER A 210 -17.04 15.44 31.98
C SER A 210 -15.79 15.25 32.84
N ARG A 211 -14.79 16.13 32.71
CA ARG A 211 -13.44 15.98 33.28
C ARG A 211 -12.77 14.63 32.96
N ALA A 212 -13.20 13.98 31.87
CA ALA A 212 -12.73 12.67 31.44
C ALA A 212 -12.28 12.68 29.98
N LEU A 213 -11.23 11.92 29.68
CA LEU A 213 -10.80 11.65 28.31
C LEU A 213 -11.77 10.69 27.62
N ASN A 214 -11.94 10.85 26.31
CA ASN A 214 -12.64 9.83 25.53
C ASN A 214 -11.75 8.58 25.36
N HIS A 215 -12.31 7.48 24.87
CA HIS A 215 -11.56 6.21 24.74
C HIS A 215 -10.28 6.34 23.88
N MET A 216 -10.29 7.13 22.81
CA MET A 216 -9.11 7.29 21.96
C MET A 216 -8.01 8.09 22.68
N GLU A 217 -8.36 9.22 23.30
CA GLU A 217 -7.43 10.04 24.08
C GLU A 217 -6.85 9.28 25.27
N LEU A 218 -7.68 8.50 25.97
CA LEU A 218 -7.24 7.65 27.07
C LEU A 218 -6.29 6.54 26.58
N ASN A 219 -6.56 5.94 25.42
CA ASN A 219 -5.65 4.96 24.82
C ASN A 219 -4.31 5.60 24.43
N VAL A 220 -4.31 6.82 23.88
CA VAL A 220 -3.06 7.55 23.62
C VAL A 220 -2.33 7.83 24.93
N GLN A 221 -3.00 8.36 25.95
CA GLN A 221 -2.38 8.62 27.26
C GLN A 221 -1.75 7.35 27.85
N ARG A 222 -2.49 6.24 27.88
CA ARG A 222 -1.99 4.95 28.38
C ARG A 222 -0.84 4.42 27.54
N GLY A 223 -0.91 4.59 26.22
CA GLY A 223 0.14 4.19 25.28
C GLY A 223 1.45 4.95 25.52
N LEU A 224 1.38 6.26 25.70
CA LEU A 224 2.53 7.11 26.01
C LEU A 224 3.15 6.78 27.39
N SER A 225 2.35 6.28 28.33
CA SER A 225 2.83 5.83 29.64
C SER A 225 3.25 4.35 29.69
N CYS A 226 3.02 3.58 28.63
CA CYS A 226 3.31 2.15 28.61
C CYS A 226 4.79 1.90 28.35
N TRP A 227 5.45 1.18 29.27
CA TRP A 227 6.89 0.90 29.22
C TRP A 227 7.33 0.14 27.95
N SER A 228 6.62 -0.92 27.55
CA SER A 228 6.94 -1.68 26.34
C SER A 228 6.72 -0.84 25.07
N THR A 229 5.69 0.01 25.05
CA THR A 229 5.44 0.93 23.93
C THR A 229 6.54 1.99 23.81
N ARG A 230 7.10 2.48 24.93
CA ARG A 230 8.22 3.44 24.93
C ARG A 230 9.48 2.88 24.30
N HIS A 231 9.77 1.60 24.52
CA HIS A 231 10.85 0.93 23.81
C HIS A 231 10.65 0.99 22.30
N GLU A 232 9.46 0.62 21.83
CA GLU A 232 9.16 0.62 20.39
C GLU A 232 9.27 2.02 19.78
N PHE A 233 8.82 3.07 20.49
CA PHE A 233 8.97 4.46 20.04
C PHE A 233 10.43 4.84 19.80
N VAL A 234 11.30 4.55 20.77
CA VAL A 234 12.73 4.86 20.68
C VAL A 234 13.40 4.11 19.53
N VAL A 235 13.13 2.80 19.40
CA VAL A 235 13.68 1.98 18.32
C VAL A 235 13.25 2.52 16.95
N ILE A 236 11.96 2.80 16.77
CA ILE A 236 11.43 3.32 15.50
C ILE A 236 12.02 4.70 15.20
N ALA A 237 12.11 5.60 16.18
CA ALA A 237 12.68 6.94 15.95
C ALA A 237 14.16 6.89 15.55
N LEU A 238 14.97 6.06 16.21
CA LEU A 238 16.37 5.87 15.88
C LEU A 238 16.54 5.29 14.47
N LEU A 239 15.80 4.23 14.13
CA LEU A 239 15.89 3.57 12.83
C LEU A 239 15.33 4.45 11.71
N ASN A 240 14.34 5.30 11.99
CA ASN A 240 13.84 6.25 11.01
C ASN A 240 14.92 7.27 10.62
N GLN A 241 15.65 7.83 11.59
CA GLN A 241 16.72 8.80 11.32
C GLN A 241 17.98 8.16 10.73
N ASN A 242 18.27 6.91 11.06
CA ASN A 242 19.51 6.23 10.65
C ASN A 242 19.38 5.39 9.38
N VAL A 243 18.17 4.99 8.97
CA VAL A 243 17.94 4.11 7.81
C VAL A 243 16.89 4.72 6.88
N ASP A 244 15.68 4.94 7.40
CA ASP A 244 14.52 5.23 6.56
C ASP A 244 14.62 6.60 5.88
N VAL A 245 14.97 7.65 6.64
CA VAL A 245 15.12 9.02 6.12
C VAL A 245 16.29 9.10 5.13
N PRO A 246 17.51 8.62 5.45
CA PRO A 246 18.60 8.54 4.46
C PRO A 246 18.21 7.81 3.17
N TYR A 247 17.54 6.66 3.27
CA TYR A 247 17.04 5.94 2.10
C TYR A 247 16.09 6.79 1.25
N MET A 248 15.14 7.50 1.87
CA MET A 248 14.24 8.39 1.14
C MET A 248 14.97 9.57 0.49
N LEU A 249 16.00 10.12 1.14
CA LEU A 249 16.80 11.20 0.58
C LEU A 249 17.54 10.76 -0.69
N GLU A 250 17.97 9.50 -0.77
CA GLU A 250 18.63 8.92 -1.94
C GLU A 250 17.65 8.46 -3.03
N VAL A 251 16.43 8.09 -2.66
CA VAL A 251 15.41 7.65 -3.63
C VAL A 251 14.68 8.82 -4.31
N ARG A 252 14.26 9.81 -3.52
CA ARG A 252 13.37 10.91 -3.98
C ARG A 252 13.84 12.29 -3.52
N GLY A 253 14.88 12.35 -2.72
CA GLY A 253 15.37 13.59 -2.13
C GLY A 253 16.53 14.21 -2.89
N PRO A 254 17.16 15.23 -2.28
CA PRO A 254 18.28 15.96 -2.89
C PRO A 254 19.55 15.12 -3.04
N LEU A 255 19.62 13.94 -2.42
CA LEU A 255 20.78 13.04 -2.51
C LEU A 255 20.64 11.99 -3.60
N ARG A 256 19.59 12.08 -4.41
CA ARG A 256 19.32 11.12 -5.49
C ARG A 256 20.44 11.14 -6.54
N ALA A 257 21.21 10.06 -6.57
CA ALA A 257 22.26 9.84 -7.55
C ALA A 257 21.76 9.18 -8.85
N GLN A 258 20.67 8.42 -8.77
CA GLN A 258 20.07 7.70 -9.91
C GLN A 258 18.57 7.99 -9.96
N ASP A 259 18.07 8.32 -11.14
CA ASP A 259 16.63 8.48 -11.42
C ASP A 259 16.02 7.27 -12.14
N ASN A 260 16.86 6.33 -12.57
CA ASN A 260 16.44 5.06 -13.14
C ASN A 260 16.41 3.98 -12.05
N LEU A 261 15.21 3.46 -11.76
CA LEU A 261 14.97 2.39 -10.80
C LEU A 261 15.87 1.18 -11.02
N LEU A 262 16.12 0.81 -12.29
CA LEU A 262 16.92 -0.37 -12.64
C LEU A 262 18.36 -0.29 -12.10
N LYS A 263 18.87 0.92 -11.85
CA LYS A 263 20.21 1.17 -11.32
C LYS A 263 20.28 1.21 -9.78
N LEU A 264 19.18 0.97 -9.06
CA LEU A 264 19.14 1.06 -7.60
C LEU A 264 19.54 -0.21 -6.85
N GLY A 265 19.93 -1.28 -7.55
CA GLY A 265 20.44 -2.50 -6.94
C GLY A 265 21.53 -2.25 -5.87
N PRO A 266 22.58 -1.44 -6.16
CA PRO A 266 23.60 -1.11 -5.18
C PRO A 266 23.07 -0.39 -3.92
N LEU A 267 22.10 0.51 -4.08
CA LEU A 267 21.48 1.19 -2.94
C LEU A 267 20.76 0.18 -2.03
N HIS A 268 20.02 -0.75 -2.62
CA HIS A 268 19.29 -1.78 -1.85
C HIS A 268 20.21 -2.79 -1.19
N GLN A 269 21.37 -3.08 -1.79
CA GLN A 269 22.43 -3.88 -1.15
C GLN A 269 23.01 -3.12 0.05
N ASN A 270 23.35 -1.84 -0.13
CA ASN A 270 23.88 -1.00 0.95
C ASN A 270 22.90 -0.91 2.16
N VAL A 271 21.60 -0.76 1.90
CA VAL A 271 20.57 -0.80 2.97
C VAL A 271 20.62 -2.11 3.75
N GLN A 272 20.66 -3.26 3.05
CA GLN A 272 20.71 -4.57 3.69
C GLN A 272 22.01 -4.78 4.48
N GLU A 273 23.14 -4.35 3.94
CA GLU A 273 24.44 -4.42 4.62
C GLU A 273 24.44 -3.55 5.88
N HIS A 274 23.91 -2.33 5.80
CA HIS A 274 23.79 -1.44 6.95
C HIS A 274 22.87 -1.99 8.04
N LEU A 275 21.73 -2.60 7.67
CA LEU A 275 20.85 -3.29 8.61
C LEU A 275 21.55 -4.49 9.28
N LYS A 276 22.36 -5.25 8.54
CA LYS A 276 23.19 -6.34 9.11
C LYS A 276 24.23 -5.79 10.09
N LYS A 277 24.87 -4.67 9.74
CA LYS A 277 25.85 -3.97 10.60
C LYS A 277 25.21 -3.53 11.92
N ILE A 278 24.05 -2.89 11.87
CA ILE A 278 23.30 -2.50 13.08
C ILE A 278 22.84 -3.72 13.88
N ALA A 279 22.36 -4.79 13.22
CA ALA A 279 21.96 -6.01 13.92
C ALA A 279 23.13 -6.73 14.62
N ALA A 280 24.34 -6.64 14.06
CA ALA A 280 25.55 -7.19 14.67
C ALA A 280 26.06 -6.35 15.86
N ASN A 281 25.88 -5.03 15.79
CA ASN A 281 26.27 -4.11 16.85
C ASN A 281 25.18 -3.04 17.06
N PRO A 282 24.12 -3.31 17.85
CA PRO A 282 23.03 -2.35 18.05
C PRO A 282 23.50 -1.06 18.74
N LYS A 283 24.63 -1.09 19.47
CA LYS A 283 25.24 0.10 20.09
C LYS A 283 25.65 1.18 19.09
N LEU A 284 25.77 0.85 17.80
CA LEU A 284 25.96 1.86 16.77
C LEU A 284 24.85 2.92 16.78
N VAL A 285 23.60 2.53 17.07
CA VAL A 285 22.45 3.44 17.09
C VAL A 285 21.90 3.71 18.50
N THR A 286 22.31 2.95 19.51
CA THR A 286 21.83 3.07 20.91
C THR A 286 22.90 3.51 21.91
N GLY A 287 24.17 3.60 21.47
CA GLY A 287 25.31 3.94 22.30
C GLY A 287 25.37 5.43 22.64
N SER A 288 26.02 5.76 23.77
CA SER A 288 26.30 7.16 24.13
C SER A 288 27.30 7.83 23.18
N ASP A 289 28.08 7.03 22.47
CA ASP A 289 29.07 7.41 21.47
C ASP A 289 28.54 7.30 20.02
N THR A 290 27.23 7.13 19.84
CA THR A 290 26.59 7.10 18.52
C THR A 290 26.92 8.36 17.73
N THR A 291 27.50 8.19 16.54
CA THR A 291 27.81 9.29 15.61
C THR A 291 27.13 9.10 14.26
N PRO A 292 26.81 10.18 13.53
CA PRO A 292 26.16 10.08 12.22
C PRO A 292 26.96 9.25 11.20
N GLU A 293 28.29 9.33 11.23
CA GLU A 293 29.19 8.67 10.27
C GLU A 293 29.10 7.13 10.36
N THR A 294 28.81 6.62 11.56
CA THR A 294 28.77 5.18 11.82
C THR A 294 27.34 4.64 11.84
N ALA A 295 26.40 5.45 12.31
CA ALA A 295 25.01 5.07 12.55
C ALA A 295 24.10 5.31 11.35
N SER A 296 24.29 6.41 10.60
CA SER A 296 23.46 6.74 9.43
C SER A 296 23.86 5.92 8.21
N LEU A 297 22.87 5.46 7.44
CA LEU A 297 23.05 4.66 6.22
C LEU A 297 24.00 5.32 5.21
N ASN A 298 23.96 6.64 5.10
CA ASN A 298 24.78 7.40 4.17
C ASN A 298 25.99 8.08 4.85
N GLY A 299 26.21 7.81 6.14
CA GLY A 299 27.26 8.44 6.94
C GLY A 299 27.14 9.96 7.09
N ARG A 300 25.98 10.55 6.77
CA ARG A 300 25.74 12.01 6.88
C ARG A 300 24.97 12.34 8.16
N MET A 301 25.00 13.63 8.50
CA MET A 301 24.20 14.19 9.59
C MET A 301 22.72 13.79 9.47
N TRP A 302 22.12 13.46 10.62
CA TRP A 302 20.69 13.18 10.71
C TRP A 302 19.87 14.40 10.26
N GLU A 303 18.73 14.14 9.62
CA GLU A 303 17.78 15.19 9.22
C GLU A 303 17.24 15.95 10.44
N LYS A 304 17.04 15.23 11.54
CA LYS A 304 16.59 15.75 12.83
C LYS A 304 17.49 15.23 13.96
N PRO A 305 18.67 15.85 14.18
CA PRO A 305 19.60 15.43 15.23
C PRO A 305 18.96 15.41 16.62
N GLU A 306 18.06 16.35 16.90
CA GLU A 306 17.33 16.44 18.17
C GLU A 306 16.54 15.16 18.49
N VAL A 307 16.04 14.46 17.48
CA VAL A 307 15.31 13.19 17.66
C VAL A 307 16.26 12.09 18.13
N VAL A 308 17.45 11.99 17.54
CA VAL A 308 18.43 10.98 17.93
C VAL A 308 18.93 11.25 19.34
N TYR A 309 19.29 12.50 19.66
CA TYR A 309 19.73 12.86 21.01
C TYR A 309 18.63 12.64 22.05
N ALA A 310 17.38 13.03 21.76
CA ALA A 310 16.26 12.74 22.64
C ALA A 310 16.09 11.23 22.84
N ALA A 311 16.09 10.44 21.76
CA ALA A 311 15.94 8.99 21.83
C ALA A 311 17.02 8.35 22.72
N LEU A 312 18.29 8.72 22.54
CA LEU A 312 19.40 8.23 23.36
C LEU A 312 19.25 8.61 24.84
N ALA A 313 18.86 9.85 25.13
CA ALA A 313 18.56 10.27 26.50
C ALA A 313 17.41 9.45 27.11
N ARG A 314 16.34 9.21 26.34
CA ARG A 314 15.17 8.44 26.78
C ARG A 314 15.47 6.98 27.10
N ILE A 315 16.47 6.36 26.47
CA ILE A 315 16.91 4.99 26.84
C ILE A 315 17.26 4.94 28.33
N SER A 316 18.03 5.92 28.81
CA SER A 316 18.47 5.99 30.20
C SER A 316 17.36 6.50 31.12
N GLU A 317 16.71 7.60 30.76
CA GLU A 317 15.66 8.25 31.58
C GLU A 317 14.47 7.32 31.84
N TRP A 318 14.05 6.56 30.83
CA TRP A 318 12.92 5.65 30.92
C TRP A 318 13.31 4.21 31.28
N LYS A 319 14.59 3.95 31.54
CA LYS A 319 15.13 2.62 31.89
C LYS A 319 14.69 1.55 30.90
N LEU A 320 15.05 1.76 29.63
CA LEU A 320 14.64 0.91 28.53
C LEU A 320 15.69 -0.19 28.28
N GLU A 321 15.64 -1.24 29.09
CA GLU A 321 16.66 -2.29 29.14
C GLU A 321 16.70 -3.19 27.88
N HIS A 322 15.64 -3.19 27.07
CA HIS A 322 15.52 -4.09 25.92
C HIS A 322 15.68 -3.42 24.55
N VAL A 323 16.10 -2.15 24.52
CA VAL A 323 16.21 -1.39 23.26
C VAL A 323 17.17 -2.07 22.28
N ASP A 324 18.33 -2.53 22.72
CA ASP A 324 19.29 -3.22 21.86
C ASP A 324 18.68 -4.49 21.24
N ALA A 325 17.99 -5.30 22.04
CA ALA A 325 17.34 -6.52 21.57
C ALA A 325 16.24 -6.23 20.54
N LEU A 326 15.47 -5.16 20.76
CA LEU A 326 14.42 -4.73 19.85
C LEU A 326 14.98 -4.11 18.57
N VAL A 327 16.10 -3.37 18.62
CA VAL A 327 16.83 -2.91 17.42
C VAL A 327 17.26 -4.11 16.59
N VAL A 328 17.87 -5.12 17.22
CA VAL A 328 18.29 -6.34 16.52
C VAL A 328 17.08 -7.04 15.88
N ARG A 329 15.95 -7.14 16.58
CA ARG A 329 14.74 -7.74 16.00
C ARG A 329 14.10 -6.93 14.90
N TYR A 330 14.10 -5.61 15.02
CA TYR A 330 13.64 -4.71 13.98
C TYR A 330 14.48 -4.91 12.70
N CYS A 331 15.81 -4.87 12.82
CA CYS A 331 16.72 -5.07 11.69
C CYS A 331 16.54 -6.45 11.05
N LYS A 332 16.41 -7.52 11.85
CA LYS A 332 16.16 -8.87 11.33
C LYS A 332 14.82 -8.96 10.58
N GLY A 333 13.74 -8.41 11.15
CA GLY A 333 12.44 -8.38 10.48
C GLY A 333 12.46 -7.58 9.17
N ALA A 334 13.21 -6.48 9.13
CA ALA A 334 13.45 -5.73 7.91
C ALA A 334 14.19 -6.56 6.85
N LEU A 335 15.27 -7.23 7.25
CA LEU A 335 16.09 -8.09 6.39
C LEU A 335 15.32 -9.30 5.87
N ASP A 336 14.47 -9.92 6.67
CA ASP A 336 13.64 -11.05 6.24
C ASP A 336 12.57 -10.62 5.23
N THR A 337 12.12 -9.36 5.31
CA THR A 337 11.08 -8.80 4.44
C THR A 337 11.63 -8.24 3.14
N TRP A 338 12.87 -7.71 3.14
CA TRP A 338 13.47 -7.04 1.98
C TRP A 338 13.49 -7.89 0.70
N PRO A 339 13.88 -9.18 0.73
CA PRO A 339 13.92 -10.04 -0.46
C PRO A 339 12.56 -10.19 -1.17
N CYS A 340 11.45 -10.14 -0.43
CA CYS A 340 10.11 -10.17 -1.02
C CYS A 340 9.83 -8.97 -1.94
N PHE A 341 10.61 -7.90 -1.79
CA PHE A 341 10.46 -6.64 -2.50
C PHE A 341 11.73 -6.21 -3.23
N SER A 342 12.73 -7.06 -3.39
CA SER A 342 13.94 -6.74 -4.15
C SER A 342 14.34 -7.85 -5.13
N ALA A 343 13.42 -8.78 -5.41
CA ALA A 343 13.65 -9.94 -6.26
C ALA A 343 14.07 -9.57 -7.69
N GLU A 344 13.67 -8.39 -8.19
CA GLU A 344 14.08 -7.94 -9.52
C GLU A 344 15.60 -7.70 -9.67
N TRP A 345 16.32 -7.44 -8.56
CA TRP A 345 17.78 -7.25 -8.52
C TRP A 345 18.55 -8.51 -8.09
N ALA A 346 17.93 -9.68 -8.10
CA ALA A 346 18.65 -10.93 -7.85
C ALA A 346 19.79 -11.11 -8.88
N GLU A 347 20.88 -11.79 -8.48
CA GLU A 347 22.07 -11.98 -9.32
C GLU A 347 21.74 -12.64 -10.68
N ASP A 348 20.76 -13.54 -10.72
CA ASP A 348 20.26 -14.19 -11.94
C ASP A 348 18.92 -13.61 -12.45
N GLY A 349 18.52 -12.46 -11.92
CA GLY A 349 17.24 -11.79 -12.21
C GLY A 349 17.18 -11.19 -13.63
N PRO A 350 16.00 -10.70 -14.05
CA PRO A 350 15.84 -10.04 -15.35
C PRO A 350 16.73 -8.81 -15.51
N ILE A 351 16.94 -8.03 -14.43
CA ILE A 351 17.74 -6.79 -14.46
C ILE A 351 19.23 -7.08 -14.66
N SER A 352 19.77 -8.15 -14.06
CA SER A 352 21.20 -8.47 -14.15
C SER A 352 21.64 -8.90 -15.55
N LYS A 353 20.69 -9.35 -16.38
CA LYS A 353 20.92 -9.77 -17.77
C LYS A 353 20.85 -8.60 -18.77
N LEU A 354 20.49 -7.41 -18.31
CA LEU A 354 20.35 -6.25 -19.20
C LEU A 354 21.70 -5.68 -19.59
N SER A 355 21.83 -5.31 -20.86
CA SER A 355 22.92 -4.44 -21.29
C SER A 355 22.72 -3.01 -20.73
N PRO A 356 23.78 -2.20 -20.62
CA PRO A 356 23.64 -0.79 -20.26
C PRO A 356 22.67 -0.03 -21.17
N GLU A 357 22.65 -0.35 -22.47
CA GLU A 357 21.74 0.27 -23.44
C GLU A 357 20.28 -0.11 -23.17
N ASP A 358 20.02 -1.37 -22.82
CA ASP A 358 18.67 -1.83 -22.45
C ASP A 358 18.18 -1.17 -21.16
N ILE A 359 19.06 -0.96 -20.18
CA ILE A 359 18.74 -0.25 -18.92
C ILE A 359 18.29 1.18 -19.21
N GLU A 360 18.98 1.89 -20.11
CA GLU A 360 18.58 3.25 -20.50
C GLU A 360 17.30 3.25 -21.35
N ARG A 361 17.14 2.28 -22.25
CA ARG A 361 15.95 2.19 -23.10
C ARG A 361 14.68 1.87 -22.30
N ALA A 362 14.79 0.98 -21.33
CA ALA A 362 13.67 0.56 -20.49
C ALA A 362 13.36 1.50 -19.32
N TRP A 363 14.14 2.58 -19.16
CA TRP A 363 14.14 3.50 -18.02
C TRP A 363 12.83 3.55 -17.23
N LEU A 364 12.94 3.32 -15.92
CA LEU A 364 11.80 3.28 -15.01
C LEU A 364 11.95 4.33 -13.90
N GLU A 365 10.86 5.06 -13.64
CA GLU A 365 10.80 5.96 -12.49
C GLU A 365 10.96 5.21 -11.17
N VAL A 366 11.71 5.80 -10.25
CA VAL A 366 11.97 5.23 -8.92
C VAL A 366 10.72 5.22 -8.04
N THR A 367 9.86 6.24 -8.19
CA THR A 367 8.59 6.36 -7.47
C THR A 367 7.44 6.39 -8.46
N ASN A 368 6.28 5.91 -8.03
CA ASN A 368 5.06 6.01 -8.83
C ASN A 368 4.29 7.32 -8.59
N ASP A 369 4.89 8.32 -7.93
CA ASP A 369 4.22 9.58 -7.58
C ASP A 369 3.62 10.26 -8.81
N GLY A 370 4.32 10.25 -9.95
CA GLY A 370 3.81 10.77 -11.22
C GLY A 370 2.54 10.04 -11.69
N ASN A 371 2.53 8.71 -11.64
CA ASN A 371 1.40 7.87 -12.03
C ASN A 371 0.21 7.98 -11.04
N GLU A 372 0.49 8.02 -9.74
CA GLU A 372 -0.51 8.24 -8.70
C GLU A 372 -1.10 9.65 -8.76
N SER A 373 -0.31 10.65 -9.18
CA SER A 373 -0.79 12.01 -9.34
C SER A 373 -1.81 12.15 -10.47
N GLU A 374 -1.65 11.46 -11.60
CA GLU A 374 -2.64 11.50 -12.69
C GLU A 374 -3.97 10.87 -12.27
N LEU A 375 -3.94 9.71 -11.60
CA LEU A 375 -5.14 9.12 -11.04
C LEU A 375 -5.77 10.03 -9.97
N GLY A 376 -4.94 10.64 -9.11
CA GLY A 376 -5.38 11.61 -8.12
C GLY A 376 -6.02 12.84 -8.75
N ILE A 377 -5.48 13.34 -9.86
CA ILE A 377 -6.00 14.44 -10.64
C ILE A 377 -7.32 14.06 -11.30
N THR A 378 -7.43 12.86 -11.86
CA THR A 378 -8.70 12.35 -12.41
C THR A 378 -9.75 12.29 -11.32
N ARG A 379 -9.43 11.71 -10.15
CA ARG A 379 -10.36 11.66 -9.00
C ARG A 379 -10.77 13.05 -8.54
N GLY A 380 -9.81 13.96 -8.38
CA GLY A 380 -10.07 15.35 -8.00
C GLY A 380 -10.98 16.05 -9.00
N SER A 381 -10.71 15.88 -10.30
CA SER A 381 -11.52 16.45 -11.39
C SER A 381 -12.94 15.88 -11.40
N SER A 382 -13.09 14.57 -11.19
CA SER A 382 -14.41 13.93 -11.08
C SER A 382 -15.18 14.41 -9.85
N HIS A 383 -14.50 14.72 -8.73
CA HIS A 383 -15.15 15.29 -7.55
C HIS A 383 -15.58 16.73 -7.75
N SER A 384 -14.73 17.58 -8.35
CA SER A 384 -15.05 19.00 -8.58
C SER A 384 -16.02 19.22 -9.74
N ALA A 385 -16.01 18.33 -10.74
CA ALA A 385 -16.82 18.40 -11.94
C ALA A 385 -17.39 17.02 -12.30
N PRO A 386 -18.39 16.52 -11.54
CA PRO A 386 -18.94 15.18 -11.71
C PRO A 386 -19.67 14.96 -13.05
N HIS A 387 -20.02 16.04 -13.75
CA HIS A 387 -20.62 15.99 -15.08
C HIS A 387 -19.57 15.89 -16.20
N MET A 388 -18.28 16.07 -15.88
CA MET A 388 -17.17 15.95 -16.83
C MET A 388 -17.05 14.50 -17.31
N SER A 389 -17.06 14.29 -18.63
CA SER A 389 -16.78 12.97 -19.20
C SER A 389 -15.29 12.64 -19.12
N LEU A 390 -14.94 11.35 -19.08
CA LEU A 390 -13.54 10.92 -19.12
C LEU A 390 -12.85 11.37 -20.41
N ALA A 391 -13.56 11.32 -21.54
CA ALA A 391 -13.05 11.82 -22.83
C ALA A 391 -12.68 13.31 -22.75
N TYR A 392 -13.56 14.15 -22.18
CA TYR A 392 -13.26 15.57 -22.00
C TYR A 392 -12.11 15.80 -21.01
N HIS A 393 -12.07 15.03 -19.91
CA HIS A 393 -10.97 15.08 -18.96
C HIS A 393 -9.62 14.79 -19.66
N ASN A 394 -9.54 13.69 -20.42
CA ASN A 394 -8.34 13.31 -21.17
C ASN A 394 -7.96 14.36 -22.20
N ALA A 395 -8.93 14.90 -22.94
CA ALA A 395 -8.70 15.99 -23.90
C ALA A 395 -8.14 17.25 -23.21
N LEU A 396 -8.66 17.62 -22.04
CA LEU A 396 -8.17 18.75 -21.26
C LEU A 396 -6.76 18.51 -20.71
N ARG A 397 -6.44 17.29 -20.28
CA ARG A 397 -5.08 16.91 -19.85
C ARG A 397 -4.11 17.03 -21.02
N MET A 398 -4.44 16.44 -22.17
CA MET A 398 -3.62 16.52 -23.39
C MET A 398 -3.43 17.97 -23.87
N TYR A 399 -4.50 18.77 -23.87
CA TYR A 399 -4.45 20.18 -24.24
C TYR A 399 -3.42 20.96 -23.42
N LYS A 400 -3.35 20.68 -22.11
CA LYS A 400 -2.38 21.30 -21.19
C LYS A 400 -0.97 20.75 -21.39
N ALA A 401 -0.81 19.42 -21.42
CA ALA A 401 0.48 18.76 -21.54
C ALA A 401 1.20 19.10 -22.85
N ASN A 402 0.48 19.07 -23.96
CA ASN A 402 1.01 19.37 -25.29
C ASN A 402 1.14 20.88 -25.56
N LYS A 403 0.82 21.74 -24.57
CA LYS A 403 0.79 23.20 -24.73
C LYS A 403 -0.04 23.64 -25.94
N THR A 404 -1.15 22.95 -26.20
CA THR A 404 -1.97 23.15 -27.40
C THR A 404 -2.51 24.59 -27.50
N SER A 405 -2.66 25.30 -26.38
CA SER A 405 -3.00 26.74 -26.36
C SER A 405 -1.97 27.62 -27.07
N ALA A 406 -0.69 27.26 -27.06
CA ALA A 406 0.38 27.98 -27.74
C ALA A 406 0.49 27.60 -29.22
N TYR A 407 0.06 26.39 -29.59
CA TYR A 407 0.03 25.90 -30.97
C TYR A 407 -1.20 26.39 -31.76
N LEU A 408 -2.37 26.50 -31.12
CA LEU A 408 -3.60 26.93 -31.80
C LEU A 408 -3.50 28.27 -32.56
N PRO A 409 -2.77 29.29 -32.08
CA PRO A 409 -2.54 30.53 -32.83
C PRO A 409 -1.68 30.37 -34.09
N THR A 410 -0.85 29.32 -34.19
CA THR A 410 0.01 29.09 -35.36
C THR A 410 -0.74 28.41 -36.51
N LEU A 411 -1.98 27.95 -36.27
CA LEU A 411 -2.83 27.32 -37.28
C LEU A 411 -3.55 28.36 -38.15
N SER A 412 -3.78 28.00 -39.42
CA SER A 412 -4.57 28.81 -40.35
C SER A 412 -6.05 28.91 -39.90
N ALA A 413 -6.81 29.80 -40.53
CA ALA A 413 -8.25 29.88 -40.29
C ALA A 413 -8.99 28.61 -40.75
N GLU A 414 -8.55 28.02 -41.86
CA GLU A 414 -9.09 26.80 -42.46
C GLU A 414 -8.85 25.57 -41.58
N ASP A 415 -7.63 25.39 -41.06
CA ASP A 415 -7.30 24.29 -40.15
C ASP A 415 -8.16 24.34 -38.89
N ARG A 416 -8.32 25.54 -38.32
CA ARG A 416 -9.17 25.74 -37.14
C ARG A 416 -10.64 25.46 -37.45
N GLN A 417 -11.11 25.72 -38.67
CA GLN A 417 -12.47 25.40 -39.09
C GLN A 417 -12.67 23.88 -39.27
N ALA A 418 -11.70 23.18 -39.86
CA ALA A 418 -11.71 21.73 -40.02
C ALA A 418 -11.72 21.00 -38.66
N ILE A 419 -10.85 21.43 -37.73
CA ILE A 419 -10.82 20.87 -36.36
C ILE A 419 -12.18 21.07 -35.66
N ARG A 420 -12.78 22.26 -35.75
CA ARG A 420 -14.12 22.52 -35.18
C ARG A 420 -15.23 21.69 -35.83
N ALA A 421 -15.09 21.31 -37.09
CA ALA A 421 -16.05 20.44 -37.76
C ALA A 421 -15.91 19.00 -37.23
N GLN A 422 -14.68 18.50 -37.11
CA GLN A 422 -14.40 17.17 -36.58
C GLN A 422 -14.87 17.01 -35.13
N VAL A 423 -14.55 17.97 -34.25
CA VAL A 423 -14.97 17.92 -32.84
C VAL A 423 -16.50 17.89 -32.72
N ARG A 424 -17.23 18.60 -33.60
CA ARG A 424 -18.71 18.56 -33.61
C ARG A 424 -19.26 17.20 -34.05
N LEU A 425 -18.59 16.51 -34.97
CA LEU A 425 -18.94 15.14 -35.35
C LEU A 425 -18.69 14.19 -34.18
N ASP A 426 -17.55 14.33 -33.50
CA ASP A 426 -17.17 13.49 -32.37
C ASP A 426 -18.10 13.71 -31.17
N ASP A 427 -18.46 14.94 -30.83
CA ASP A 427 -19.44 15.27 -29.78
C ASP A 427 -20.85 14.77 -30.15
N GLY A 428 -21.20 14.81 -31.44
CA GLY A 428 -22.46 14.32 -31.98
C GLY A 428 -22.57 12.79 -32.04
N SER A 429 -21.46 12.05 -31.90
CA SER A 429 -21.42 10.58 -32.01
C SER A 429 -22.20 9.83 -30.92
N GLY A 430 -22.45 10.48 -29.78
CA GLY A 430 -23.12 9.86 -28.63
C GLY A 430 -22.27 8.84 -27.86
N ALA A 431 -20.98 8.68 -28.18
CA ALA A 431 -20.09 7.70 -27.53
C ALA A 431 -20.05 7.83 -25.99
N ASN A 432 -20.07 9.06 -25.46
CA ASN A 432 -20.16 9.30 -24.01
C ASN A 432 -21.48 8.81 -23.39
N ARG A 433 -22.59 8.88 -24.14
CA ARG A 433 -23.90 8.38 -23.70
C ARG A 433 -23.90 6.86 -23.70
N GLU A 434 -23.31 6.23 -24.72
CA GLU A 434 -23.17 4.79 -24.80
C GLU A 434 -22.33 4.22 -23.64
N GLN A 435 -21.18 4.84 -23.32
CA GLN A 435 -20.39 4.46 -22.14
C GLN A 435 -21.19 4.56 -20.83
N LYS A 436 -21.96 5.65 -20.64
CA LYS A 436 -22.83 5.80 -19.46
C LYS A 436 -23.91 4.71 -19.41
N HIS A 437 -24.51 4.34 -20.54
CA HIS A 437 -25.49 3.24 -20.60
C HIS A 437 -24.84 1.89 -20.27
N ALA A 438 -23.65 1.60 -20.80
CA ALA A 438 -22.90 0.39 -20.51
C ALA A 438 -22.55 0.29 -19.00
N GLN A 439 -22.12 1.41 -18.40
CA GLN A 439 -21.81 1.47 -16.97
C GLN A 439 -23.05 1.25 -16.10
N ILE A 440 -24.19 1.85 -16.45
CA ILE A 440 -25.47 1.61 -15.76
C ILE A 440 -25.92 0.16 -15.91
N LYS A 441 -25.75 -0.45 -17.10
CA LYS A 441 -26.07 -1.86 -17.33
C LYS A 441 -25.24 -2.76 -16.42
N TYR A 442 -23.93 -2.56 -16.38
CA TYR A 442 -23.03 -3.28 -15.48
C TYR A 442 -23.39 -3.08 -14.01
N MET A 443 -23.69 -1.84 -13.58
CA MET A 443 -24.10 -1.57 -12.20
C MET A 443 -25.40 -2.31 -11.83
N LYS A 444 -26.36 -2.40 -12.75
CA LYS A 444 -27.59 -3.19 -12.55
C LYS A 444 -27.26 -4.69 -12.40
N GLU A 445 -26.40 -5.23 -13.27
CA GLU A 445 -25.94 -6.63 -13.17
C GLU A 445 -25.22 -6.90 -11.85
N VAL A 446 -24.41 -5.96 -11.34
CA VAL A 446 -23.75 -6.06 -10.03
C VAL A 446 -24.79 -6.06 -8.89
N VAL A 447 -25.80 -5.19 -8.95
CA VAL A 447 -26.89 -5.17 -7.96
C VAL A 447 -27.63 -6.49 -7.95
N ASP A 448 -27.95 -7.05 -9.10
CA ASP A 448 -28.67 -8.32 -9.19
C ASP A 448 -27.81 -9.50 -8.71
N ASN A 449 -26.51 -9.51 -9.03
CA ASN A 449 -25.55 -10.47 -8.48
C ASN A 449 -25.42 -10.36 -6.96
N ASN A 450 -25.39 -9.15 -6.40
CA ASN A 450 -25.33 -8.95 -4.95
C ASN A 450 -26.61 -9.44 -4.28
N LYS A 451 -27.79 -9.13 -4.82
CA LYS A 451 -29.07 -9.68 -4.33
C LYS A 451 -29.08 -11.20 -4.33
N ARG A 452 -28.59 -11.83 -5.42
CA ARG A 452 -28.46 -13.29 -5.51
C ARG A 452 -27.55 -13.84 -4.42
N ARG A 453 -26.35 -13.25 -4.24
CA ARG A 453 -25.41 -13.64 -3.17
C ARG A 453 -25.99 -13.47 -1.77
N ASP A 454 -26.74 -12.39 -1.54
CA ASP A 454 -27.41 -12.15 -0.26
C ASP A 454 -28.50 -13.19 0.01
N ASN A 455 -29.27 -13.58 -1.01
CA ASN A 455 -30.26 -14.65 -0.89
C ASN A 455 -29.60 -16.01 -0.64
N GLU A 456 -28.56 -16.37 -1.38
CA GLU A 456 -27.78 -17.59 -1.14
C GLU A 456 -27.15 -17.61 0.26
N ARG A 457 -26.74 -16.45 0.78
CA ARG A 457 -26.22 -16.32 2.14
C ARG A 457 -27.33 -16.51 3.17
N LYS A 458 -28.51 -15.92 2.95
CA LYS A 458 -29.69 -16.13 3.79
C LYS A 458 -30.11 -17.60 3.82
N GLU A 459 -30.17 -18.25 2.66
CA GLU A 459 -30.50 -19.68 2.56
C GLU A 459 -29.46 -20.56 3.26
N ARG A 460 -28.16 -20.24 3.13
CA ARG A 460 -27.10 -20.95 3.87
C ARG A 460 -27.26 -20.77 5.38
N VAL A 461 -27.50 -19.55 5.84
CA VAL A 461 -27.74 -19.27 7.27
C VAL A 461 -28.97 -20.02 7.77
N GLU A 462 -30.05 -20.07 6.99
CA GLU A 462 -31.29 -20.76 7.37
C GLU A 462 -31.11 -22.27 7.39
N LYS A 463 -30.39 -22.85 6.41
CA LYS A 463 -29.99 -24.26 6.43
C LYS A 463 -29.11 -24.58 7.63
N THR A 464 -28.12 -23.75 7.96
CA THR A 464 -27.28 -23.94 9.15
C THR A 464 -28.12 -23.87 10.43
N LYS A 465 -29.09 -22.96 10.53
CA LYS A 465 -30.02 -22.89 11.66
C LYS A 465 -30.91 -24.13 11.77
N GLN A 466 -31.43 -24.63 10.65
CA GLN A 466 -32.24 -25.86 10.63
C GLN A 466 -31.41 -27.10 11.02
N VAL A 467 -30.16 -27.19 10.57
CA VAL A 467 -29.25 -28.26 10.98
C VAL A 467 -28.93 -28.18 12.47
N LEU A 468 -28.66 -26.98 13.00
CA LEU A 468 -28.45 -26.79 14.44
C LEU A 468 -29.70 -27.13 15.27
N ALA A 469 -30.90 -26.76 14.79
CA ALA A 469 -32.16 -27.07 15.47
C ALA A 469 -32.48 -28.56 15.50
N ASN A 470 -32.02 -29.32 14.50
CA ASN A 470 -32.25 -30.77 14.38
C ASN A 470 -31.12 -31.63 14.96
N THR A 471 -30.06 -31.03 15.50
CA THR A 471 -28.97 -31.76 16.14
C THR A 471 -29.26 -31.91 17.64
N THR A 472 -29.61 -33.12 18.09
CA THR A 472 -29.75 -33.43 19.51
C THR A 472 -28.38 -33.47 20.16
N ALA A 473 -28.14 -32.62 21.17
CA ALA A 473 -26.88 -32.61 21.90
C ALA A 473 -26.68 -33.93 22.66
N ILE A 474 -25.73 -34.75 22.20
CA ILE A 474 -25.28 -35.93 22.95
C ILE A 474 -24.32 -35.42 24.04
N ALA A 475 -24.83 -35.28 25.27
CA ALA A 475 -23.96 -35.21 26.43
C ALA A 475 -23.44 -36.62 26.70
N SER A 476 -22.13 -36.82 26.65
CA SER A 476 -21.49 -38.03 27.20
C SER A 476 -20.42 -37.66 28.21
N PRO A 477 -20.28 -38.44 29.29
CA PRO A 477 -19.54 -38.05 30.48
C PRO A 477 -18.04 -38.25 30.30
N HIS A 478 -17.26 -37.33 30.85
CA HIS A 478 -15.82 -37.45 31.04
C HIS A 478 -15.42 -38.74 31.75
N THR A 479 -14.45 -39.46 31.18
CA THR A 479 -13.36 -40.08 31.96
C THR A 479 -12.06 -40.10 31.13
N GLY A 480 -10.96 -39.77 31.82
CA GLY A 480 -9.65 -39.41 31.31
C GLY A 480 -8.90 -40.45 30.48
N GLY A 481 -7.92 -39.95 29.72
CA GLY A 481 -6.94 -40.75 29.00
C GLY A 481 -5.95 -39.86 28.25
N THR A 482 -4.72 -39.85 28.72
CA THR A 482 -3.57 -39.02 28.32
C THR A 482 -2.98 -39.38 26.94
N MET A 483 -2.25 -38.40 26.37
CA MET A 483 -1.14 -38.51 25.39
C MET A 483 -1.45 -38.77 23.91
N GLN A 484 -1.29 -37.73 23.07
CA GLN A 484 -0.12 -37.52 22.18
C GLN A 484 -0.43 -36.42 21.14
N SER A 485 0.35 -35.33 21.18
CA SER A 485 0.25 -34.22 20.23
C SER A 485 1.02 -34.52 18.95
N ALA A 486 0.30 -34.84 17.87
CA ALA A 486 0.77 -34.66 16.51
C ALA A 486 -0.06 -33.53 15.89
N GLY A 487 0.55 -32.37 15.68
CA GLY A 487 -0.11 -31.22 15.06
C GLY A 487 -0.25 -31.40 13.55
N PRO A 488 -1.25 -30.77 12.92
CA PRO A 488 -1.21 -30.48 11.50
C PRO A 488 -0.91 -29.00 11.24
N ALA A 489 -0.06 -28.82 10.25
CA ALA A 489 0.26 -27.58 9.58
C ALA A 489 -0.99 -26.91 8.99
N ASP A 490 -1.09 -25.60 9.15
CA ASP A 490 -2.03 -24.78 8.37
C ASP A 490 -1.29 -23.68 7.61
N THR A 491 -1.27 -23.88 6.31
CA THR A 491 -0.85 -22.98 5.23
C THR A 491 -1.72 -21.72 5.21
N TRP A 492 -1.11 -20.56 5.44
CA TRP A 492 -1.75 -19.27 5.23
C TRP A 492 -1.61 -18.83 3.76
N GLN A 493 -2.71 -18.91 3.01
CA GLN A 493 -2.85 -18.27 1.71
C GLN A 493 -2.95 -16.75 1.88
N MET A 494 -1.97 -16.05 1.31
CA MET A 494 -2.04 -14.61 1.08
C MET A 494 -3.13 -14.28 0.06
N ALA A 495 -4.09 -13.44 0.46
CA ALA A 495 -4.98 -12.77 -0.47
C ALA A 495 -4.56 -11.30 -0.58
N GLY A 496 -3.81 -11.00 -1.65
CA GLY A 496 -3.58 -9.64 -2.11
C GLY A 496 -4.84 -9.03 -2.72
N ARG A 497 -5.03 -7.73 -2.49
CA ARG A 497 -5.62 -6.77 -3.42
C ARG A 497 -5.01 -5.40 -3.16
#